data_AF-A0A178AJH0-F1
#
_entry.id   AF-A0A178AJH0-F1
#
_cell.length_a   1.000
_cell.length_b   1.000
_cell.length_c   1.000
_cell.angle_alpha   90.00
_cell.angle_beta   90.00
_cell.angle_gamma   90.00
#
_symmetry.space_group_name_H-M   'P 1'
#
loop_
_entity.id
_entity.type
_entity.pdbx_description
1 polymer ?
#
loop_
_entity_poly.entity_id
_entity_poly.type
_entity_poly.pdbx_seq_one_letter_code
_entity_poly.pdbx_strand_id
1 'polypeptide(L)'
;MASYYRSNVSDLPEVNPLPDPCPVTNESSSHAPLASQSCSKEKYFYTIPPDKIYPETPPAKQRRGTWWFLVLVGIFIALNAGLTGGFVGQAIQKGRESSETAPTTMTIPSSYPSNSSTSAIGDKLSIPDTGCNFPTSKAQRRIPQSTFAINYTTICNAGWNGPDDTVGTLWTLSPSDCIVACASYNSFHPGEKRLCVGGGFVPSWINQTEASKLLNGAPLNCFLKSNTEGIGPNDREGVGIEVVALCLSGKCNGIGQA
;
A
#
# COMPACT_ATOMS: atom_id res chain seq x y z
N MET A 1 -23.20 8.01 -33.63
CA MET A 1 -23.93 6.77 -33.33
C MET A 1 -23.88 6.57 -31.83
N ALA A 2 -25.01 6.83 -31.14
CA ALA A 2 -25.11 6.78 -29.69
C ALA A 2 -25.32 5.33 -29.22
N SER A 3 -24.47 4.85 -28.32
CA SER A 3 -24.57 3.51 -27.74
C SER A 3 -25.23 3.59 -26.36
N TYR A 4 -26.38 2.92 -26.23
CA TYR A 4 -27.14 2.76 -24.99
C TYR A 4 -26.44 1.76 -24.07
N TYR A 5 -25.99 2.19 -22.89
CA TYR A 5 -25.62 1.28 -21.81
C TYR A 5 -26.83 1.06 -20.89
N ARG A 6 -27.34 -0.18 -20.88
CA ARG A 6 -28.42 -0.66 -20.02
C ARG A 6 -27.79 -1.13 -18.70
N SER A 7 -28.05 -0.40 -17.61
CA SER A 7 -27.63 -0.80 -16.27
C SER A 7 -28.61 -1.85 -15.73
N ASN A 8 -28.14 -3.10 -15.56
CA ASN A 8 -28.84 -4.10 -14.77
C ASN A 8 -28.48 -3.87 -13.30
N VAL A 9 -29.40 -3.25 -12.57
CA VAL A 9 -29.40 -3.20 -11.11
C VAL A 9 -30.25 -4.37 -10.64
N SER A 10 -29.63 -5.41 -10.08
CA SER A 10 -30.22 -6.37 -9.12
C SER A 10 -29.19 -7.50 -8.91
N ASP A 11 -28.28 -7.31 -7.96
CA ASP A 11 -27.51 -8.40 -7.31
C ASP A 11 -26.72 -7.77 -6.14
N LEU A 12 -27.44 -7.27 -5.13
CA LEU A 12 -26.84 -6.97 -3.84
C LEU A 12 -26.97 -8.22 -2.96
N PRO A 13 -25.89 -8.71 -2.33
CA PRO A 13 -25.95 -9.89 -1.50
C PRO A 13 -26.86 -9.67 -0.29
N GLU A 14 -27.69 -10.66 0.00
CA GLU A 14 -28.56 -10.72 1.17
C GLU A 14 -27.72 -10.60 2.45
N VAL A 15 -27.97 -9.56 3.23
CA VAL A 15 -27.28 -9.26 4.48
C VAL A 15 -27.95 -10.09 5.58
N ASN A 16 -27.28 -11.13 6.05
CA ASN A 16 -27.70 -11.83 7.26
C ASN A 16 -27.56 -10.89 8.47
N PRO A 17 -28.60 -10.73 9.31
CA PRO A 17 -28.53 -9.88 10.49
C PRO A 17 -27.47 -10.41 11.47
N LEU A 18 -26.61 -9.50 11.95
CA LEU A 18 -25.67 -9.78 13.03
C LEU A 18 -26.45 -10.10 14.32
N PRO A 19 -25.99 -11.07 15.14
CA PRO A 19 -26.58 -11.29 16.46
C PRO A 19 -26.41 -10.04 17.34
N ASP A 20 -27.49 -9.67 18.01
CA ASP A 20 -27.53 -8.48 18.87
C ASP A 20 -26.44 -8.50 19.94
N PRO A 21 -25.73 -7.38 20.17
CA PRO A 21 -24.79 -7.28 21.29
C PRO A 21 -25.53 -7.39 22.62
N CYS A 22 -24.99 -8.22 23.52
CA CYS A 22 -25.55 -8.44 24.85
C CYS A 22 -25.78 -7.10 25.57
N PRO A 23 -26.98 -6.85 26.12
CA PRO A 23 -27.24 -5.63 26.88
C PRO A 23 -26.38 -5.62 28.15
N VAL A 24 -25.57 -4.57 28.29
CA VAL A 24 -24.85 -4.29 29.54
C VAL A 24 -25.86 -3.73 30.54
N THR A 25 -26.44 -4.61 31.36
CA THR A 25 -27.24 -4.19 32.51
C THR A 25 -26.31 -3.71 33.62
N ASN A 26 -26.17 -2.39 33.75
CA ASN A 26 -25.57 -1.76 34.92
C ASN A 26 -26.59 -1.77 36.07
N GLU A 27 -26.72 -2.90 36.77
CA GLU A 27 -27.42 -2.94 38.06
C GLU A 27 -26.43 -2.78 39.22
N SER A 28 -26.52 -1.59 39.84
CA SER A 28 -25.99 -1.32 41.16
C SER A 28 -26.89 -1.98 42.19
N SER A 29 -26.56 -3.19 42.66
CA SER A 29 -27.18 -3.74 43.86
C SER A 29 -26.23 -4.68 44.59
N SER A 30 -25.96 -4.31 45.85
CA SER A 30 -25.26 -5.09 46.84
C SER A 30 -26.02 -6.38 47.15
N HIS A 31 -25.44 -7.56 46.88
CA HIS A 31 -25.45 -8.73 47.78
C HIS A 31 -24.77 -9.98 47.15
N ALA A 32 -23.87 -10.59 47.94
CA ALA A 32 -23.39 -11.98 47.97
C ALA A 32 -22.66 -12.61 46.74
N PRO A 33 -21.64 -13.47 46.96
CA PRO A 33 -20.80 -14.01 45.90
C PRO A 33 -21.39 -15.30 45.33
N LEU A 34 -21.73 -15.31 44.04
CA LEU A 34 -22.00 -16.54 43.30
C LEU A 34 -21.25 -16.55 41.97
N ALA A 35 -20.46 -17.61 41.82
CA ALA A 35 -19.89 -18.19 40.60
C ALA A 35 -19.42 -17.22 39.51
N SER A 36 -18.10 -17.05 39.42
CA SER A 36 -17.38 -16.48 38.29
C SER A 36 -17.86 -17.05 36.94
N GLN A 37 -18.72 -16.31 36.26
CA GLN A 37 -19.08 -16.58 34.87
C GLN A 37 -17.87 -16.22 34.01
N SER A 38 -17.06 -17.22 33.70
CA SER A 38 -15.93 -17.13 32.78
C SER A 38 -16.45 -16.69 31.42
N CYS A 39 -16.30 -15.40 31.11
CA CYS A 39 -16.42 -14.92 29.74
C CYS A 39 -15.23 -15.49 28.97
N SER A 40 -15.40 -16.72 28.46
CA SER A 40 -14.43 -17.37 27.60
C SER A 40 -14.12 -16.40 26.47
N LYS A 41 -12.89 -15.88 26.43
CA LYS A 41 -12.33 -15.19 25.27
C LYS A 41 -12.40 -16.20 24.12
N GLU A 42 -13.49 -16.15 23.37
CA GLU A 42 -13.64 -16.90 22.15
C GLU A 42 -12.53 -16.40 21.23
N LYS A 43 -11.53 -17.26 20.98
CA LYS A 43 -10.53 -17.01 19.96
C LYS A 43 -11.32 -16.85 18.67
N TYR A 44 -11.33 -15.64 18.12
CA TYR A 44 -11.76 -15.42 16.74
C TYR A 44 -10.79 -16.17 15.84
N PHE A 45 -11.07 -17.45 15.61
CA PHE A 45 -10.62 -18.10 14.40
C PHE A 45 -11.37 -17.39 13.30
N TYR A 46 -10.64 -16.69 12.42
CA TYR A 46 -11.18 -16.38 11.11
C TYR A 46 -11.54 -17.73 10.49
N THR A 47 -12.81 -18.11 10.60
CA THR A 47 -13.38 -19.12 9.72
C THR A 47 -13.24 -18.49 8.35
N ILE A 48 -12.24 -18.95 7.59
CA ILE A 48 -12.18 -18.69 6.16
C ILE A 48 -13.58 -19.08 5.69
N PRO A 49 -14.38 -18.13 5.17
CA PRO A 49 -15.74 -18.44 4.74
C PRO A 49 -15.61 -19.67 3.85
N PRO A 50 -16.41 -20.74 4.09
CA PRO A 50 -16.30 -21.98 3.32
C PRO A 50 -16.23 -21.57 1.88
N ASP A 51 -15.14 -21.97 1.21
CA ASP A 51 -14.79 -21.57 -0.15
C ASP A 51 -16.10 -21.37 -0.89
N LYS A 52 -16.41 -20.11 -1.24
CA LYS A 52 -17.48 -19.90 -2.21
C LYS A 52 -17.04 -20.77 -3.36
N ILE A 53 -17.77 -21.86 -3.58
CA ILE A 53 -17.62 -22.72 -4.73
C ILE A 53 -17.92 -21.76 -5.87
N TYR A 54 -16.88 -21.10 -6.37
CA TYR A 54 -16.97 -20.30 -7.56
C TYR A 54 -17.50 -21.28 -8.59
N PRO A 55 -18.69 -21.02 -9.18
CA PRO A 55 -19.21 -21.90 -10.21
C PRO A 55 -18.08 -22.09 -11.20
N GLU A 56 -17.66 -23.35 -11.32
CA GLU A 56 -16.53 -23.80 -12.12
C GLU A 56 -16.56 -23.01 -13.42
N THR A 57 -15.62 -22.07 -13.55
CA THR A 57 -15.63 -21.12 -14.65
C THR A 57 -15.62 -21.96 -15.91
N PRO A 58 -16.67 -21.88 -16.77
CA PRO A 58 -16.77 -22.77 -17.92
C PRO A 58 -15.47 -22.67 -18.70
N PRO A 59 -14.85 -23.81 -19.09
CA PRO A 59 -13.51 -23.83 -19.66
C PRO A 59 -13.44 -22.80 -20.76
N ALA A 60 -12.57 -21.79 -20.56
CA ALA A 60 -12.43 -20.67 -21.47
C ALA A 60 -12.15 -21.25 -22.86
N LYS A 61 -13.15 -21.13 -23.75
CA LYS A 61 -13.10 -21.67 -25.10
C LYS A 61 -11.91 -21.00 -25.80
N GLN A 62 -10.81 -21.72 -25.87
CA GLN A 62 -9.51 -21.23 -26.32
C GLN A 62 -9.68 -20.67 -27.74
N ARG A 63 -9.80 -19.35 -27.85
CA ARG A 63 -9.93 -18.66 -29.14
C ARG A 63 -8.58 -18.74 -29.84
N ARG A 64 -8.41 -19.84 -30.59
CA ARG A 64 -7.25 -20.20 -31.43
C ARG A 64 -6.86 -19.14 -32.47
N GLY A 65 -7.70 -18.12 -32.68
CA GLY A 65 -7.42 -16.98 -33.57
C GLY A 65 -6.51 -15.89 -32.97
N THR A 66 -6.34 -15.84 -31.64
CA THR A 66 -5.63 -14.72 -30.98
C THR A 66 -4.10 -14.84 -31.06
N TRP A 67 -3.58 -16.04 -31.34
CA TRP A 67 -2.13 -16.29 -31.39
C TRP A 67 -1.45 -15.60 -32.58
N TRP A 68 -2.10 -15.57 -33.74
CA TRP A 68 -1.58 -14.88 -34.94
C TRP A 68 -1.45 -13.37 -34.74
N PHE A 69 -2.33 -12.77 -33.93
CA PHE A 69 -2.30 -11.34 -33.66
C PHE A 69 -1.06 -10.95 -32.82
N LEU A 70 -0.66 -11.79 -31.86
CA LEU A 70 0.55 -11.57 -31.06
C LEU A 70 1.83 -11.66 -31.90
N VAL A 71 1.88 -12.57 -32.86
CA VAL A 71 3.03 -12.69 -33.79
C VAL A 71 3.16 -11.44 -34.66
N LEU A 72 2.03 -10.92 -35.19
CA LEU A 72 2.05 -9.69 -36.00
C LEU A 72 2.49 -8.46 -35.19
N VAL A 73 2.01 -8.32 -33.94
CA VAL A 73 2.42 -7.23 -33.04
C VAL A 73 3.92 -7.32 -32.72
N GLY A 74 4.44 -8.52 -32.46
CA GLY A 74 5.87 -8.73 -32.20
C GLY A 74 6.77 -8.32 -33.39
N ILE A 75 6.40 -8.70 -34.61
CA ILE A 75 7.13 -8.32 -35.83
C ILE A 75 7.09 -6.79 -36.02
N PHE A 76 5.93 -6.17 -35.77
CA PHE A 76 5.79 -4.72 -35.88
C PHE A 76 6.70 -3.98 -34.89
N ILE A 77 6.77 -4.42 -33.64
CA ILE A 77 7.68 -3.84 -32.63
C ILE A 77 9.14 -4.02 -33.04
N ALA A 78 9.53 -5.21 -33.53
CA ALA A 78 10.88 -5.49 -33.98
C ALA A 78 11.32 -4.61 -35.17
N LEU A 79 10.43 -4.37 -36.13
CA LEU A 79 10.68 -3.47 -37.26
C LEU A 79 10.91 -2.02 -36.81
N ASN A 80 10.07 -1.52 -35.91
CA ASN A 80 10.22 -0.16 -35.38
C ASN A 80 11.51 -0.02 -34.57
N ALA A 81 11.83 -0.99 -33.71
CA ALA A 81 13.07 -0.98 -32.92
C ALA A 81 14.33 -1.03 -33.80
N GLY A 82 14.32 -1.86 -34.86
CA GLY A 82 15.42 -1.94 -35.83
C GLY A 82 15.63 -0.64 -36.61
N LEU A 83 14.54 0.00 -37.05
CA LEU A 83 14.60 1.30 -37.73
C LEU A 83 15.15 2.40 -36.84
N THR A 84 14.73 2.48 -35.57
CA THR A 84 15.24 3.51 -34.65
C THR A 84 16.66 3.21 -34.16
N GLY A 85 17.01 1.94 -33.95
CA GLY A 85 18.33 1.54 -33.46
C GLY A 85 19.43 1.66 -34.51
N GLY A 86 19.11 1.48 -35.80
CA GLY A 86 20.07 1.55 -36.90
C GLY A 86 20.72 2.93 -37.10
N PHE A 87 20.01 4.02 -36.76
CA PHE A 87 20.52 5.39 -36.95
C PHE A 87 21.50 5.84 -35.85
N VAL A 88 21.42 5.29 -34.64
CA VAL A 88 22.32 5.68 -33.54
C VAL A 88 23.72 5.05 -33.71
N GLY A 89 23.81 3.89 -34.38
CA GLY A 89 25.08 3.18 -34.59
C GLY A 89 26.08 3.88 -35.53
N GLN A 90 25.61 4.68 -36.50
CA GLN A 90 26.51 5.33 -37.47
C GLN A 90 27.13 6.65 -36.98
N ALA A 91 26.59 7.28 -35.92
CA ALA A 91 27.14 8.53 -35.40
C ALA A 91 28.40 8.34 -34.52
N ILE A 92 28.59 7.16 -33.94
CA ILE A 92 29.69 6.92 -32.97
C ILE A 92 31.01 6.57 -33.67
N GLN A 93 31.00 6.00 -34.88
CA GLN A 93 32.25 5.65 -35.58
C GLN A 93 32.98 6.86 -36.20
N LYS A 94 32.31 8.02 -36.36
CA LYS A 94 32.93 9.20 -37.01
C LYS A 94 33.61 10.18 -36.04
N GLY A 95 33.56 9.93 -34.73
CA GLY A 95 34.09 10.84 -33.70
C GLY A 95 35.46 10.47 -33.12
N ARG A 96 36.08 9.35 -33.53
CA ARG A 96 37.27 8.81 -32.84
C ARG A 96 38.63 9.16 -33.47
N GLU A 97 38.67 9.91 -34.58
CA GLU A 97 39.92 10.17 -35.32
C GLU A 97 40.43 11.63 -35.25
N SER A 98 39.82 12.54 -34.49
CA SER A 98 40.32 13.92 -34.45
C SER A 98 40.06 14.63 -33.13
N SER A 99 40.95 14.44 -32.15
CA SER A 99 41.33 15.48 -31.19
C SER A 99 42.51 15.02 -30.36
N GLU A 100 43.69 15.19 -30.92
CA GLU A 100 44.94 15.31 -30.19
C GLU A 100 45.10 16.79 -29.85
N THR A 101 44.77 17.20 -28.62
CA THR A 101 45.06 18.55 -28.13
C THR A 101 45.35 18.51 -26.63
N ALA A 102 46.63 18.76 -26.34
CA ALA A 102 47.30 19.26 -25.13
C ALA A 102 46.66 19.06 -23.72
N PRO A 103 47.46 18.60 -22.74
CA PRO A 103 47.02 18.46 -21.36
C PRO A 103 46.95 19.83 -20.68
N THR A 104 45.75 20.29 -20.34
CA THR A 104 45.57 21.39 -19.39
C THR A 104 45.35 20.78 -18.01
N THR A 105 46.37 20.90 -17.17
CA THR A 105 46.38 20.47 -15.77
C THR A 105 45.38 21.32 -14.97
N MET A 106 44.16 20.82 -14.83
CA MET A 106 43.24 21.28 -13.78
C MET A 106 43.23 20.25 -12.67
N THR A 107 43.75 20.65 -11.51
CA THR A 107 43.67 19.90 -10.25
C THR A 107 42.23 19.89 -9.78
N ILE A 108 41.49 18.85 -10.19
CA ILE A 108 40.19 18.51 -9.63
C ILE A 108 40.45 17.71 -8.35
N PRO A 109 39.85 18.05 -7.19
CA PRO A 109 39.98 17.25 -5.99
C PRO A 109 39.39 15.86 -6.25
N SER A 110 40.28 14.88 -6.29
CA SER A 110 39.96 13.47 -6.43
C SER A 110 39.38 12.93 -5.13
N SER A 111 38.06 12.96 -5.02
CA SER A 111 37.35 12.04 -4.14
C SER A 111 37.19 10.71 -4.88
N TYR A 112 38.22 9.87 -4.82
CA TYR A 112 38.12 8.46 -5.19
C TYR A 112 36.90 7.85 -4.46
N PRO A 113 35.89 7.28 -5.15
CA PRO A 113 35.01 6.34 -4.49
C PRO A 113 35.89 5.15 -4.09
N SER A 114 36.13 5.02 -2.80
CA SER A 114 36.77 3.83 -2.26
C SER A 114 35.92 2.64 -2.68
N ASN A 115 36.46 1.80 -3.56
CA ASN A 115 35.95 0.45 -3.82
C ASN A 115 36.14 -0.35 -2.52
N SER A 116 35.30 -0.06 -1.53
CA SER A 116 34.98 -1.02 -0.50
C SER A 116 34.20 -2.11 -1.20
N SER A 117 34.89 -3.19 -1.50
CA SER A 117 34.31 -4.52 -1.64
C SER A 117 33.59 -4.85 -0.32
N THR A 118 32.44 -4.24 -0.09
CA THR A 118 31.46 -4.72 0.87
C THR A 118 31.06 -6.09 0.37
N SER A 119 31.50 -7.10 1.10
CA SER A 119 30.83 -8.40 1.13
C SER A 119 29.33 -8.15 1.05
N ALA A 120 28.62 -8.94 0.24
CA ALA A 120 27.17 -8.93 0.15
C ALA A 120 26.58 -9.31 1.53
N ILE A 121 26.63 -8.35 2.46
CA ILE A 121 25.84 -8.29 3.67
C ILE A 121 24.45 -8.05 3.12
N GLY A 122 23.57 -9.03 3.23
CA GLY A 122 22.16 -8.84 2.94
C GLY A 122 21.68 -7.71 3.85
N ASP A 123 21.65 -6.49 3.31
CA ASP A 123 21.20 -5.30 4.00
C ASP A 123 19.75 -5.54 4.42
N LYS A 124 19.59 -5.90 5.70
CA LYS A 124 18.29 -6.00 6.33
C LYS A 124 17.73 -4.59 6.34
N LEU A 125 16.82 -4.31 5.41
CA LEU A 125 16.05 -3.07 5.37
C LEU A 125 15.58 -2.75 6.79
N SER A 126 16.04 -1.62 7.33
CA SER A 126 15.63 -1.17 8.64
C SER A 126 14.14 -0.81 8.59
N ILE A 127 13.40 -1.28 9.59
CA ILE A 127 11.99 -0.90 9.75
C ILE A 127 11.97 0.61 9.97
N PRO A 128 11.20 1.37 9.16
CA PRO A 128 11.16 2.83 9.30
C PRO A 128 10.53 3.22 10.64
N ASP A 129 11.14 4.21 11.30
CA ASP A 129 10.61 4.76 12.54
C ASP A 129 9.38 5.65 12.24
N THR A 130 8.24 5.33 12.86
CA THR A 130 7.00 6.10 12.78
C THR A 130 6.90 7.17 13.88
N GLY A 131 7.82 7.15 14.84
CA GLY A 131 7.76 7.91 16.08
C GLY A 131 6.73 7.35 17.07
N CYS A 132 6.09 6.21 16.77
CA CYS A 132 5.16 5.56 17.68
C CYS A 132 5.92 4.59 18.60
N ASN A 133 5.64 4.67 19.90
CA ASN A 133 6.25 3.79 20.89
C ASN A 133 5.55 2.41 20.91
N PHE A 134 5.40 1.74 19.78
CA PHE A 134 4.82 0.40 19.69
C PHE A 134 5.90 -0.67 19.94
N PRO A 135 5.60 -1.79 20.63
CA PRO A 135 4.33 -2.17 21.27
C PRO A 135 4.14 -1.62 22.69
N THR A 136 5.09 -0.81 23.20
CA THR A 136 5.12 -0.33 24.59
C THR A 136 3.91 0.53 24.96
N SER A 137 3.37 1.30 24.01
CA SER A 137 2.22 2.18 24.18
C SER A 137 1.10 1.81 23.22
N LYS A 138 -0.09 1.59 23.79
CA LYS A 138 -1.34 1.35 23.06
C LYS A 138 -2.18 2.62 22.88
N ALA A 139 -1.76 3.72 23.49
CA ALA A 139 -2.47 4.99 23.39
C ALA A 139 -2.42 5.50 21.94
N GLN A 140 -3.58 5.93 21.44
CA GLN A 140 -3.63 6.67 20.19
C GLN A 140 -2.98 8.04 20.42
N ARG A 141 -1.96 8.35 19.62
CA ARG A 141 -1.23 9.61 19.69
C ARG A 141 -1.05 10.17 18.29
N ARG A 142 -1.24 11.48 18.16
CA ARG A 142 -0.97 12.21 16.92
C ARG A 142 0.43 12.78 16.94
N ILE A 143 1.19 12.53 15.88
CA ILE A 143 2.54 13.04 15.70
C ILE A 143 2.53 13.85 14.40
N PRO A 144 2.65 15.19 14.48
CA PRO A 144 2.81 16.00 13.28
C PRO A 144 4.14 15.66 12.62
N GLN A 145 4.10 15.50 11.30
CA GLN A 145 5.25 15.16 10.47
C GLN A 145 5.25 16.08 9.24
N SER A 146 6.43 16.28 8.66
CA SER A 146 6.59 17.06 7.45
C SER A 146 7.59 16.39 6.53
N THR A 147 7.25 16.26 5.26
CA THR A 147 8.22 16.00 4.20
C THR A 147 8.71 17.33 3.62
N PHE A 148 9.58 17.27 2.60
CA PHE A 148 10.02 18.46 1.88
C PHE A 148 8.86 19.31 1.31
N ALA A 149 7.70 18.70 1.02
CA ALA A 149 6.60 19.38 0.33
C ALA A 149 5.24 19.25 1.02
N ILE A 150 5.05 18.29 1.93
CA ILE A 150 3.72 17.93 2.45
C ILE A 150 3.77 17.77 3.96
N ASN A 151 2.89 18.50 4.64
CA ASN A 151 2.62 18.29 6.06
C ASN A 151 1.56 17.20 6.24
N TYR A 152 1.81 16.29 7.17
CA TYR A 152 0.90 15.20 7.49
C TYR A 152 0.94 14.89 8.98
N THR A 153 0.04 14.02 9.43
CA THR A 153 -0.02 13.56 10.81
C THR A 153 0.00 12.05 10.82
N THR A 154 0.88 11.48 11.63
CA THR A 154 0.88 10.05 11.93
C THR A 154 0.04 9.84 13.19
N ILE A 155 -0.96 8.97 13.11
CA ILE A 155 -1.79 8.57 14.23
C ILE A 155 -1.33 7.17 14.64
N CYS A 156 -0.70 7.09 15.81
CA CYS A 156 -0.17 5.86 16.38
C CYS A 156 -1.27 4.92 16.85
N ASN A 157 -0.99 3.62 16.77
CA ASN A 157 -1.91 2.54 17.15
C ASN A 157 -3.31 2.70 16.53
N ALA A 158 -3.34 3.13 15.26
CA ALA A 158 -4.56 3.35 14.51
C ALA A 158 -4.43 2.74 13.12
N GLY A 159 -5.47 2.03 12.70
CA GLY A 159 -5.60 1.42 11.38
C GLY A 159 -6.79 1.98 10.62
N TRP A 160 -6.83 1.69 9.31
CA TRP A 160 -8.03 1.91 8.50
C TRP A 160 -8.81 0.62 8.36
N ASN A 161 -9.92 0.55 9.07
CA ASN A 161 -10.86 -0.56 9.04
C ASN A 161 -11.86 -0.31 7.90
N GLY A 162 -11.81 -1.14 6.86
CA GLY A 162 -12.73 -1.05 5.72
C GLY A 162 -12.01 -1.21 4.38
N PRO A 163 -12.48 -2.10 3.49
CA PRO A 163 -11.92 -2.24 2.15
C PRO A 163 -12.39 -1.13 1.20
N ASP A 164 -13.61 -0.61 1.42
CA ASP A 164 -14.36 0.17 0.42
C ASP A 164 -13.80 1.56 0.14
N ASP A 165 -12.93 2.08 1.00
CA ASP A 165 -12.35 3.43 0.90
C ASP A 165 -10.96 3.50 0.27
N THR A 166 -10.41 2.35 -0.13
CA THR A 166 -9.08 2.25 -0.72
C THR A 166 -9.06 2.80 -2.14
N VAL A 167 -8.28 3.85 -2.39
CA VAL A 167 -8.09 4.42 -3.75
C VAL A 167 -6.86 3.89 -4.46
N GLY A 168 -5.93 3.30 -3.70
CA GLY A 168 -4.73 2.71 -4.25
C GLY A 168 -3.97 1.95 -3.18
N THR A 169 -3.13 1.03 -3.63
CA THR A 169 -2.25 0.26 -2.76
C THR A 169 -0.89 0.17 -3.40
N LEU A 170 0.15 0.43 -2.64
CA LEU A 170 1.52 0.40 -3.14
C LEU A 170 2.47 -0.09 -2.05
N TRP A 171 3.67 -0.44 -2.50
CA TRP A 171 4.79 -0.68 -1.61
C TRP A 171 5.62 0.61 -1.51
N THR A 172 6.01 0.95 -0.29
CA THR A 172 6.76 2.17 0.04
C THR A 172 7.81 1.88 1.11
N LEU A 173 8.90 2.63 1.11
CA LEU A 173 9.98 2.44 2.09
C LEU A 173 9.71 3.18 3.40
N SER A 174 8.89 4.23 3.37
CA SER A 174 8.63 5.08 4.52
C SER A 174 7.18 5.57 4.57
N PRO A 175 6.68 5.97 5.76
CA PRO A 175 5.40 6.67 5.89
C PRO A 175 5.30 7.92 5.02
N SER A 176 6.41 8.66 4.88
CA SER A 176 6.48 9.85 4.03
C SER A 176 6.23 9.53 2.55
N ASP A 177 6.78 8.44 2.02
CA ASP A 177 6.57 8.04 0.64
C ASP A 177 5.10 7.67 0.38
N CYS A 178 4.45 7.03 1.36
CA CYS A 178 3.02 6.72 1.30
C CYS A 178 2.16 8.00 1.20
N ILE A 179 2.50 9.04 1.97
CA ILE A 179 1.82 10.33 1.90
C ILE A 179 2.14 11.10 0.62
N VAL A 180 3.37 11.05 0.12
CA VAL A 180 3.72 11.64 -1.16
C VAL A 180 2.92 10.97 -2.29
N ALA A 181 2.76 9.65 -2.25
CA ALA A 181 1.92 8.92 -3.20
C ALA A 181 0.44 9.34 -3.10
N CYS A 182 -0.09 9.53 -1.89
CA CYS A 182 -1.44 10.05 -1.67
C CYS A 182 -1.64 11.45 -2.30
N ALA A 183 -0.70 12.38 -2.07
CA ALA A 183 -0.77 13.71 -2.66
C ALA A 183 -0.61 13.67 -4.18
N SER A 184 0.27 12.82 -4.69
CA SER A 184 0.48 12.61 -6.12
C SER A 184 -0.78 12.08 -6.79
N TYR A 185 -1.46 11.11 -6.16
CA TYR A 185 -2.75 10.61 -6.63
C TYR A 185 -3.77 11.75 -6.82
N ASN A 186 -3.89 12.65 -5.84
CA ASN A 186 -4.78 13.81 -5.93
C ASN A 186 -4.42 14.77 -7.08
N SER A 187 -3.12 14.94 -7.35
CA SER A 187 -2.66 15.81 -8.44
C SER A 187 -2.99 15.26 -9.83
N PHE A 188 -3.01 13.93 -9.98
CA PHE A 188 -3.34 13.25 -11.24
C PHE A 188 -4.85 13.05 -11.44
N HIS A 189 -5.65 13.17 -10.38
CA HIS A 189 -7.10 12.97 -10.42
C HIS A 189 -7.87 14.23 -9.95
N PRO A 190 -7.62 15.41 -10.55
CA PRO A 190 -8.32 16.62 -10.17
C PRO A 190 -9.82 16.49 -10.46
N GLY A 191 -10.65 16.74 -9.45
CA GLY A 191 -12.12 16.72 -9.59
C GLY A 191 -12.79 15.37 -9.41
N GLU A 192 -12.05 14.31 -9.07
CA GLU A 192 -12.67 13.06 -8.67
C GLU A 192 -13.39 13.19 -7.32
N LYS A 193 -14.47 12.42 -7.16
CA LYS A 193 -15.24 12.36 -5.91
C LYS A 193 -14.44 11.73 -4.77
N ARG A 194 -13.41 10.92 -5.09
CA ARG A 194 -12.62 10.13 -4.14
C ARG A 194 -11.18 10.61 -4.11
N LEU A 195 -10.95 11.78 -3.53
CA LEU A 195 -9.60 12.24 -3.27
C LEU A 195 -8.98 11.44 -2.12
N CYS A 196 -7.68 11.17 -2.23
CA CYS A 196 -6.90 10.58 -1.15
C CYS A 196 -6.79 11.57 0.02
N VAL A 197 -7.26 11.17 1.19
CA VAL A 197 -7.18 11.94 2.45
C VAL A 197 -5.98 11.54 3.30
N GLY A 198 -5.42 10.37 3.03
CA GLY A 198 -4.35 9.76 3.82
C GLY A 198 -4.09 8.30 3.42
N GLY A 199 -3.52 7.52 4.32
CA GLY A 199 -3.37 6.09 4.10
C GLY A 199 -2.96 5.31 5.34
N GLY A 200 -3.24 4.01 5.34
CA GLY A 200 -2.73 3.08 6.34
C GLY A 200 -1.32 2.62 5.96
N PHE A 201 -0.41 2.59 6.93
CA PHE A 201 0.96 2.12 6.73
C PHE A 201 1.35 1.06 7.75
N VAL A 202 2.02 0.01 7.29
CA VAL A 202 2.50 -1.11 8.12
C VAL A 202 4.03 -1.18 8.05
N PRO A 203 4.76 -0.62 9.02
CA PRO A 203 6.22 -0.48 8.96
C PRO A 203 6.97 -1.82 8.81
N SER A 204 6.51 -2.86 9.50
CA SER A 204 7.15 -4.18 9.49
C SER A 204 7.07 -4.87 8.13
N TRP A 205 6.17 -4.46 7.24
CA TRP A 205 5.99 -5.04 5.92
C TRP A 205 6.93 -4.50 4.84
N ILE A 206 7.96 -3.74 5.25
CA ILE A 206 9.08 -3.43 4.35
C ILE A 206 9.81 -4.72 3.90
N ASN A 207 9.75 -5.78 4.72
CA ASN A 207 10.18 -7.13 4.32
C ASN A 207 9.10 -7.81 3.47
N GLN A 208 9.25 -7.69 2.15
CA GLN A 208 8.29 -8.21 1.18
C GLN A 208 8.02 -9.71 1.32
N THR A 209 9.03 -10.50 1.68
CA THR A 209 8.88 -11.95 1.86
C THR A 209 7.97 -12.27 3.05
N GLU A 210 8.13 -11.54 4.15
CA GLU A 210 7.30 -11.70 5.35
C GLU A 210 5.88 -11.19 5.12
N ALA A 211 5.75 -10.00 4.51
CA ALA A 211 4.46 -9.42 4.17
C ALA A 211 3.66 -10.30 3.21
N SER A 212 4.31 -10.87 2.18
CA SER A 212 3.65 -11.75 1.21
C SER A 212 3.16 -13.05 1.85
N LYS A 213 3.93 -13.63 2.78
CA LYS A 213 3.51 -14.81 3.56
C LYS A 213 2.30 -14.52 4.45
N LEU A 214 2.26 -13.35 5.08
CA LEU A 214 1.14 -12.96 5.95
C LEU A 214 -0.12 -12.60 5.17
N LEU A 215 0.03 -11.96 4.01
CA LEU A 215 -1.09 -11.49 3.18
C LEU A 215 -1.61 -12.54 2.19
N ASN A 216 -0.87 -13.64 1.98
CA ASN A 216 -1.10 -14.58 0.87
C ASN A 216 -1.24 -13.86 -0.48
N GLY A 217 -0.42 -12.83 -0.70
CA GLY A 217 -0.60 -11.92 -1.83
C GLY A 217 0.57 -10.96 -2.04
N ALA A 218 0.29 -9.90 -2.80
CA ALA A 218 1.26 -8.84 -3.06
C ALA A 218 1.65 -8.15 -1.73
N PRO A 219 2.95 -7.96 -1.44
CA PRO A 219 3.42 -7.37 -0.20
C PRO A 219 3.26 -5.84 -0.24
N LEU A 220 2.03 -5.38 -0.05
CA LEU A 220 1.69 -3.96 -0.05
C LEU A 220 1.68 -3.47 1.39
N ASN A 221 2.34 -2.34 1.66
CA ASN A 221 2.45 -1.78 3.01
C ASN A 221 1.88 -0.37 3.13
N CYS A 222 1.46 0.24 2.03
CA CYS A 222 0.79 1.53 1.98
C CYS A 222 -0.56 1.39 1.29
N PHE A 223 -1.62 1.76 1.99
CA PHE A 223 -3.00 1.68 1.54
C PHE A 223 -3.56 3.10 1.51
N LEU A 224 -3.71 3.68 0.32
CA LEU A 224 -4.23 5.03 0.12
C LEU A 224 -5.74 5.04 0.34
N LYS A 225 -6.24 6.01 1.11
CA LYS A 225 -7.62 6.03 1.61
C LYS A 225 -8.32 7.33 1.22
N SER A 226 -9.61 7.23 0.89
CA SER A 226 -10.45 8.37 0.46
C SER A 226 -11.35 8.96 1.55
N ASN A 227 -11.52 8.25 2.67
CA ASN A 227 -12.33 8.71 3.79
C ASN A 227 -11.59 8.50 5.12
N THR A 228 -12.04 9.16 6.18
CA THR A 228 -11.51 9.07 7.54
C THR A 228 -12.39 8.24 8.47
N GLU A 229 -13.62 7.88 8.05
CA GLU A 229 -14.56 7.06 8.83
C GLU A 229 -14.00 5.70 9.24
N GLY A 230 -13.07 5.14 8.46
CA GLY A 230 -12.42 3.88 8.76
C GLY A 230 -11.29 3.97 9.80
N ILE A 231 -10.87 5.17 10.22
CA ILE A 231 -9.76 5.27 11.18
C ILE A 231 -10.23 4.83 12.57
N GLY A 232 -9.72 3.69 13.02
CA GLY A 232 -10.02 3.12 14.33
C GLY A 232 -8.77 2.59 15.02
N PRO A 233 -8.93 1.94 16.18
CA PRO A 233 -7.83 1.22 16.85
C PRO A 233 -7.14 0.23 15.92
N ASN A 234 -5.83 0.03 16.13
CA ASN A 234 -5.05 -0.96 15.40
C ASN A 234 -5.62 -2.38 15.62
N ASP A 235 -6.27 -2.92 14.59
CA ASP A 235 -6.88 -4.26 14.58
C ASP A 235 -5.82 -5.39 14.59
N ARG A 236 -4.56 -5.08 14.27
CA ARG A 236 -3.45 -6.04 14.25
C ARG A 236 -2.58 -5.99 15.49
N GLU A 237 -2.96 -5.21 16.50
CA GLU A 237 -2.25 -5.14 17.76
C GLU A 237 -2.14 -6.53 18.43
N GLY A 238 -3.19 -7.36 18.32
CA GLY A 238 -3.23 -8.70 18.90
C GLY A 238 -2.19 -9.69 18.37
N VAL A 239 -1.62 -9.41 17.19
CA VAL A 239 -0.54 -10.20 16.58
C VAL A 239 0.81 -9.48 16.61
N GLY A 240 0.92 -8.38 17.36
CA GLY A 240 2.16 -7.63 17.52
C GLY A 240 2.60 -6.87 16.28
N ILE A 241 1.67 -6.52 15.39
CA ILE A 241 1.96 -5.73 14.19
C ILE A 241 1.53 -4.29 14.44
N GLU A 242 2.47 -3.37 14.22
CA GLU A 242 2.20 -1.95 14.22
C GLU A 242 1.44 -1.56 12.94
N VAL A 243 0.33 -0.84 13.11
CA VAL A 243 -0.35 -0.13 12.03
C VAL A 243 -0.48 1.32 12.44
N VAL A 244 -0.13 2.21 11.52
CA VAL A 244 -0.29 3.65 11.68
C VAL A 244 -1.22 4.21 10.62
N ALA A 245 -2.04 5.18 11.02
CA ALA A 245 -2.87 5.94 10.12
C ALA A 245 -2.16 7.25 9.77
N LEU A 246 -1.89 7.47 8.50
CA LEU A 246 -1.26 8.68 7.97
C LEU A 246 -2.33 9.60 7.40
N CYS A 247 -2.33 10.86 7.80
CA CYS A 247 -3.36 11.83 7.42
C CYS A 247 -2.74 13.06 6.80
N LEU A 248 -3.19 13.47 5.62
CA LEU A 248 -2.83 14.77 5.08
C LEU A 248 -3.29 15.89 6.02
N SER A 249 -2.51 16.96 6.11
CA SER A 249 -2.81 18.08 7.01
C SER A 249 -4.25 18.60 6.81
N GLY A 250 -5.00 18.72 7.90
CA GLY A 250 -6.38 19.19 7.92
C GLY A 250 -7.44 18.20 7.41
N LYS A 251 -7.07 16.99 6.94
CA LYS A 251 -8.04 16.02 6.42
C LYS A 251 -8.66 15.11 7.48
N CYS A 252 -7.96 14.84 8.58
CA CYS A 252 -8.41 13.96 9.66
C CYS A 252 -8.63 14.71 10.98
N ASN A 253 -9.40 15.80 10.98
CA ASN A 253 -9.67 16.54 12.20
C ASN A 253 -10.58 15.73 13.15
N GLY A 254 -10.31 15.79 14.46
CA GLY A 254 -11.13 15.13 15.50
C GLY A 254 -10.81 13.66 15.80
N ILE A 255 -9.90 13.01 15.06
CA ILE A 255 -9.55 11.60 15.27
C ILE A 255 -8.30 11.49 16.14
N GLY A 256 -8.34 10.64 17.17
CA GLY A 256 -7.21 10.41 18.08
C GLY A 256 -6.90 11.57 19.03
N GLN A 257 -7.90 12.39 19.37
CA GLN A 257 -7.82 13.31 20.51
C GLN A 257 -8.24 12.52 21.75
N ALA A 258 -7.26 12.03 22.50
CA ALA A 258 -7.46 11.50 23.86
C ALA A 258 -7.54 12.66 24.86
#